data_AF-U3U475-F1
#
_entry.id   AF-U3U475-F1
#
_cell.length_a   1.000
_cell.length_b   1.000
_cell.length_c   1.000
_cell.angle_alpha   90.00
_cell.angle_beta   90.00
_cell.angle_gamma   90.00
#
_symmetry.space_group_name_H-M   'P 1'
#
loop_
_entity.id
_entity.type
_entity.pdbx_description
1 polymer ?
#
loop_
_entity_poly.entity_id
_entity_poly.type
_entity_poly.pdbx_seq_one_letter_code
_entity_poly.pdbx_strand_id
1 'polypeptide(L)'
;MHHSDGITDILVNDLPHSQQKAIAWWQSNRRTILAEYQIPAIDNVKFNSISFFKFGKGYQELGKKDRLCFEDMAPPRNCIDKLLLMSVSVTRERNFLYRFQQGVYIETPDGEVIKKEQP
;
A
#
# COMPACT_ATOMS: atom_id res chain seq x y z
N MET A 1 6.53 9.52 1.21
CA MET A 1 6.48 8.24 1.94
C MET A 1 6.32 8.60 3.40
N HIS A 2 5.41 7.96 4.10
CA HIS A 2 5.11 8.24 5.50
C HIS A 2 5.08 6.93 6.29
N HIS A 3 5.55 6.96 7.54
CA HIS A 3 5.61 5.80 8.43
C HIS A 3 4.82 6.08 9.70
N SER A 4 3.96 5.14 10.10
CA SER A 4 3.27 5.15 11.39
C SER A 4 3.06 3.71 11.86
N ASP A 5 3.51 3.36 13.07
CA ASP A 5 3.30 2.06 13.73
C ASP A 5 3.53 0.81 12.84
N GLY A 6 4.62 0.83 12.06
CA GLY A 6 5.01 -0.28 11.17
C GLY A 6 4.22 -0.35 9.85
N ILE A 7 3.27 0.56 9.64
CA ILE A 7 2.60 0.78 8.35
C ILE A 7 3.43 1.76 7.54
N THR A 8 3.58 1.48 6.25
CA THR A 8 4.27 2.37 5.30
C THR A 8 3.30 2.84 4.23
N ASP A 9 3.10 4.16 4.15
CA ASP A 9 2.26 4.78 3.13
C ASP A 9 3.13 5.38 2.02
N ILE A 10 2.96 4.86 0.81
CA ILE A 10 3.64 5.30 -0.41
C ILE A 10 2.65 6.07 -1.27
N LEU A 11 3.03 7.31 -1.62
CA LEU A 11 2.22 8.18 -2.47
C LEU A 11 2.65 8.00 -3.92
N VAL A 12 1.71 7.66 -4.79
CA VAL A 12 1.96 7.44 -6.22
C VAL A 12 1.00 8.26 -7.06
N ASN A 13 1.39 8.60 -8.28
CA ASN A 13 0.49 9.29 -9.21
C ASN A 13 -0.65 8.38 -9.67
N ASP A 14 -0.32 7.13 -10.03
CA ASP A 14 -1.28 6.08 -10.31
C ASP A 14 -0.66 4.69 -10.21
N LEU A 15 -1.50 3.67 -10.22
CA LEU A 15 -1.12 2.28 -10.48
C LEU A 15 -1.72 1.83 -11.83
N PRO A 16 -1.24 0.72 -12.42
CA PRO A 16 -1.88 0.15 -13.59
C PRO A 16 -3.39 -0.08 -13.38
N HIS A 17 -4.19 0.18 -14.43
CA HIS A 17 -5.65 0.33 -14.34
C HIS A 17 -6.42 -0.87 -13.75
N SER A 18 -5.94 -2.10 -13.93
CA SER A 18 -6.61 -3.29 -13.38
C SER A 18 -5.87 -3.84 -12.16
N GLN A 19 -6.61 -4.42 -11.22
CA GLN A 19 -6.07 -5.04 -9.99
C GLN A 19 -4.96 -6.06 -10.31
N GLN A 20 -5.16 -6.91 -11.32
CA GLN A 20 -4.15 -7.88 -11.77
C GLN A 20 -2.87 -7.21 -12.28
N LYS A 21 -2.98 -6.12 -13.06
CA LYS A 21 -1.80 -5.39 -13.55
C LYS A 21 -1.08 -4.65 -12.42
N ALA A 22 -1.81 -4.14 -11.43
CA ALA A 22 -1.22 -3.53 -10.24
C ALA A 22 -0.45 -4.56 -9.39
N ILE A 23 -1.00 -5.77 -9.22
CA ILE A 23 -0.29 -6.90 -8.58
C ILE A 23 0.97 -7.26 -9.35
N ALA A 24 0.88 -7.46 -10.67
CA ALA A 24 2.04 -7.81 -11.51
C ALA A 24 3.14 -6.73 -11.48
N TRP A 25 2.74 -5.46 -11.48
CA TRP A 25 3.66 -4.33 -11.29
C TRP A 25 4.35 -4.42 -9.93
N TRP A 26 3.61 -4.66 -8.85
CA TRP A 26 4.21 -4.83 -7.53
C TRP A 26 5.17 -6.01 -7.49
N GLN A 27 4.79 -7.18 -7.99
CA GLN A 27 5.66 -8.36 -8.04
C GLN A 27 6.99 -8.07 -8.75
N SER A 28 6.94 -7.31 -9.84
CA SER A 28 8.12 -6.94 -10.64
C SER A 28 9.00 -5.89 -9.96
N ASN A 29 8.42 -5.01 -9.13
CA ASN A 29 9.13 -3.85 -8.58
C ASN A 29 9.40 -3.94 -7.07
N ARG A 30 8.80 -4.90 -6.35
CA ARG A 30 8.82 -4.96 -4.88
C ARG A 30 10.23 -4.95 -4.29
N ARG A 31 11.16 -5.70 -4.89
CA ARG A 31 12.56 -5.73 -4.41
C ARG A 31 13.20 -4.34 -4.47
N THR A 32 13.02 -3.64 -5.58
CA THR A 32 13.55 -2.29 -5.78
C THR A 32 12.89 -1.30 -4.82
N ILE A 33 11.56 -1.31 -4.73
CA ILE A 33 10.80 -0.41 -3.85
C ILE A 33 11.20 -0.60 -2.38
N LEU A 34 11.28 -1.85 -1.91
CA LEU A 34 11.67 -2.15 -0.53
C LEU A 34 13.10 -1.69 -0.23
N ALA A 35 14.03 -1.91 -1.17
CA ALA A 35 15.43 -1.49 -1.02
C ALA A 35 15.57 0.04 -1.02
N GLU A 36 14.92 0.73 -1.96
CA GLU A 36 14.97 2.19 -2.10
C GLU A 36 14.47 2.89 -0.84
N TYR A 37 13.37 2.38 -0.28
CA TYR A 37 12.75 2.94 0.91
C TYR A 37 13.23 2.32 2.23
N GLN A 38 14.27 1.46 2.18
CA GLN A 38 14.83 0.78 3.35
C GLN A 38 13.79 0.06 4.21
N ILE A 39 12.70 -0.40 3.58
CA ILE A 39 11.65 -1.16 4.26
C ILE A 39 12.23 -2.55 4.51
N PRO A 40 12.23 -3.04 5.76
CA PRO A 40 12.73 -4.37 6.07
C PRO A 40 12.08 -5.40 5.15
N ALA A 41 12.91 -6.33 4.65
CA ALA A 41 12.45 -7.39 3.78
C ALA A 41 11.20 -8.07 4.36
N ILE A 42 10.23 -8.37 3.51
CA ILE A 42 8.90 -8.83 3.89
C ILE A 42 8.94 -10.18 4.63
N ASP A 43 10.01 -10.92 4.40
CA ASP A 43 10.46 -12.15 5.00
C ASP A 43 10.98 -12.01 6.44
N ASN A 44 11.22 -10.78 6.91
CA ASN A 44 11.44 -10.49 8.32
C ASN A 44 10.12 -10.19 9.03
N VAL A 45 9.95 -10.77 10.21
CA VAL A 45 8.78 -10.70 11.13
C VAL A 45 8.31 -9.27 11.47
N LYS A 46 9.04 -8.22 11.05
CA LYS A 46 8.73 -6.81 11.27
C LYS A 46 7.96 -6.12 10.14
N PHE A 47 7.62 -6.83 9.05
CA PHE A 47 6.80 -6.26 7.98
C PHE A 47 5.30 -6.30 8.35
N ASN A 48 4.68 -5.14 8.61
CA ASN A 48 3.24 -5.09 8.89
C ASN A 48 2.43 -4.88 7.60
N SER A 49 2.60 -3.74 6.91
CA SER A 49 1.93 -3.48 5.62
C SER A 49 2.51 -2.28 4.87
N ILE A 50 2.33 -2.29 3.55
CA ILE A 50 2.54 -1.14 2.66
C ILE A 50 1.20 -0.75 2.04
N SER A 51 0.86 0.53 2.06
CA SER A 51 -0.30 1.07 1.37
C SER A 51 0.14 2.04 0.27
N PHE A 52 -0.46 1.91 -0.91
CA PHE A 52 -0.27 2.82 -2.03
C PHE A 52 -1.49 3.73 -2.14
N PHE A 53 -1.30 5.02 -1.87
CA PHE A 53 -2.33 6.05 -2.00
C PHE A 53 -2.10 6.92 -3.22
N LYS A 54 -3.19 7.33 -3.88
CA LYS A 54 -3.10 8.28 -4.98
C LYS A 54 -2.74 9.67 -4.45
N PHE A 55 -1.67 10.26 -4.96
CA PHE A 55 -1.24 11.60 -4.56
C PHE A 55 -2.23 12.68 -5.02
N GLY A 56 -2.81 12.51 -6.22
CA GLY A 56 -3.92 13.32 -6.72
C GLY A 56 -3.60 14.82 -6.74
N LYS A 57 -4.30 15.59 -5.91
CA LYS A 57 -4.14 17.05 -5.80
C LYS A 57 -2.96 17.49 -4.95
N GLY A 58 -2.16 16.53 -4.47
CA GLY A 58 -1.07 16.76 -3.54
C GLY A 58 -1.53 17.03 -2.12
N TYR A 59 -0.62 17.56 -1.31
CA TYR A 59 -0.89 17.89 0.10
C TYR A 59 -1.87 19.05 0.24
N GLN A 60 -2.82 18.88 1.13
CA GLN A 60 -3.97 19.73 1.37
C GLN A 60 -4.24 19.81 2.87
N GLU A 61 -5.07 20.78 3.27
CA GLU A 61 -5.51 20.91 4.66
C GLU A 61 -6.50 19.81 5.05
N LEU A 62 -6.64 19.45 6.33
CA LEU A 62 -7.63 18.45 6.77
C LEU A 62 -9.05 18.81 6.27
N GLY A 63 -9.44 20.08 6.38
CA GLY A 63 -10.75 20.56 5.94
C GLY A 63 -11.90 19.84 6.66
N LYS A 64 -12.98 19.51 5.93
CA LYS A 64 -14.18 18.83 6.45
C LYS A 64 -14.38 17.39 5.95
N LYS A 65 -13.43 16.85 5.17
CA LYS A 65 -13.52 15.51 4.57
C LYS A 65 -12.66 14.51 5.34
N ASP A 66 -12.97 13.22 5.23
CA ASP A 66 -12.05 12.16 5.69
C ASP A 66 -10.82 12.14 4.78
N ARG A 67 -9.71 12.70 5.28
CA ARG A 67 -8.42 12.78 4.60
C ARG A 67 -7.40 11.94 5.36
N LEU A 68 -6.43 11.42 4.63
CA LEU A 68 -5.27 10.78 5.24
C LEU A 68 -4.26 11.87 5.56
N CYS A 69 -3.99 12.09 6.85
CA CYS A 69 -3.01 13.07 7.33
C CYS A 69 -1.79 12.37 7.89
N PHE A 70 -0.64 12.98 7.70
CA PHE A 70 0.64 12.42 8.12
C PHE A 70 1.21 13.21 9.29
N GLU A 71 1.58 12.50 10.35
CA GLU A 71 2.04 13.06 11.63
C GLU A 71 3.49 13.57 11.55
N ASP A 72 4.28 13.05 10.61
CA ASP A 72 5.65 13.47 10.32
C ASP A 72 5.73 14.77 9.51
N MET A 73 4.58 15.38 9.18
CA MET A 73 4.48 16.65 8.47
C MET A 73 3.75 17.71 9.31
N ALA A 74 4.28 18.93 9.30
CA ALA A 74 3.65 20.05 10.00
C ALA A 74 2.31 20.47 9.33
N PRO A 75 1.23 20.66 10.12
CA PRO A 75 -0.02 21.23 9.62
C PRO A 75 0.17 22.69 9.13
N PRO A 76 -0.75 23.25 8.33
CA PRO A 76 -2.10 22.73 8.04
C PRO A 76 -2.15 21.79 6.83
N ARG A 77 -1.20 21.85 5.89
CA ARG A 77 -1.22 21.08 4.63
C ARG A 77 -0.46 19.76 4.75
N ASN A 78 -0.84 18.91 5.68
CA ASN A 78 -0.22 17.61 5.93
C ASN A 78 -1.11 16.42 5.53
N CYS A 79 -2.17 16.65 4.74
CA CYS A 79 -3.14 15.62 4.39
C CYS A 79 -3.30 15.44 2.88
N ILE A 80 -3.78 14.27 2.45
CA ILE A 80 -4.18 13.98 1.07
C ILE A 80 -5.61 13.45 1.01
N ASP A 81 -6.22 13.46 -0.18
CA ASP A 81 -7.48 12.76 -0.38
C ASP A 81 -7.24 11.25 -0.19
N LYS A 82 -8.03 10.61 0.67
CA LYS A 82 -7.84 9.23 1.12
C LYS A 82 -8.29 8.22 0.06
N LEU A 83 -7.52 8.10 -1.02
CA LEU A 83 -7.79 7.18 -2.12
C LEU A 83 -6.75 6.06 -2.16
N LEU A 84 -7.08 4.94 -1.48
CA LEU A 84 -6.26 3.73 -1.49
C LEU A 84 -6.33 3.06 -2.87
N LEU A 85 -5.17 2.86 -3.51
CA LEU A 85 -5.05 2.14 -4.76
C LEU A 85 -4.82 0.64 -4.54
N MET A 86 -3.94 0.30 -3.59
CA MET A 86 -3.61 -1.08 -3.23
C MET A 86 -2.94 -1.09 -1.85
N SER A 87 -3.17 -2.12 -1.04
CA SER A 87 -2.32 -2.41 0.12
C SER A 87 -1.75 -3.82 0.03
N VAL A 88 -0.51 -3.97 0.49
CA VAL A 88 0.23 -5.23 0.57
C VAL A 88 0.51 -5.54 2.03
N SER A 89 0.10 -6.71 2.51
CA SER A 89 0.44 -7.21 3.84
C SER A 89 0.81 -8.68 3.77
N VAL A 90 1.40 -9.23 4.82
CA VAL A 90 1.72 -10.66 4.88
C VAL A 90 0.96 -11.36 6.01
N THR A 91 0.46 -12.56 5.73
CA THR A 91 -0.23 -13.39 6.73
C THR A 91 0.76 -14.18 7.58
N ARG A 92 0.27 -14.82 8.65
CA ARG A 92 1.09 -15.72 9.48
C ARG A 92 1.64 -16.91 8.68
N GLU A 93 0.89 -17.34 7.68
CA GLU A 93 1.23 -18.43 6.74
C GLU A 93 2.19 -17.97 5.62
N ARG A 94 2.72 -16.75 5.71
CA ARG A 94 3.63 -16.14 4.72
C ARG A 94 3.03 -15.93 3.33
N ASN A 95 1.70 -15.85 3.25
CA ASN A 95 1.03 -15.42 2.03
C ASN A 95 1.06 -13.90 1.92
N PHE A 96 1.21 -13.37 0.71
CA PHE A 96 0.96 -11.97 0.45
C PHE A 96 -0.54 -11.73 0.28
N LEU A 97 -1.05 -10.69 0.93
CA LEU A 97 -2.40 -10.19 0.75
C LEU A 97 -2.37 -8.88 -0.01
N TYR A 98 -3.04 -8.85 -1.16
CA TYR A 98 -3.29 -7.64 -1.94
C TYR A 98 -4.73 -7.20 -1.71
N ARG A 99 -4.93 -6.06 -1.06
CA ARG A 99 -6.27 -5.47 -0.88
C ARG A 99 -6.45 -4.27 -1.78
N PHE A 100 -7.59 -4.26 -2.44
CA PHE A 100 -8.11 -3.15 -3.23
C PHE A 100 -9.47 -2.76 -2.66
N GLN A 101 -10.02 -1.62 -3.07
CA GLN A 101 -11.38 -1.24 -2.70
C GLN A 101 -12.43 -2.30 -3.08
N GLN A 102 -12.22 -3.02 -4.19
CA GLN A 102 -13.18 -3.97 -4.75
C GLN A 102 -12.64 -5.41 -4.84
N GLY A 103 -11.78 -5.81 -3.91
CA GLY A 103 -11.29 -7.19 -3.92
C GLY A 103 -10.08 -7.42 -3.04
N VAL A 104 -9.88 -8.69 -2.70
CA VAL A 104 -8.70 -9.16 -1.99
C VAL A 104 -8.13 -10.32 -2.78
N TYR A 105 -6.81 -10.34 -2.94
CA TYR A 105 -6.08 -11.43 -3.58
C TYR A 105 -5.04 -11.96 -2.60
N ILE A 106 -4.75 -13.24 -2.71
CA ILE A 106 -3.74 -13.96 -1.94
C ILE A 106 -2.68 -14.43 -2.94
N GLU A 107 -1.42 -14.08 -2.72
CA GLU A 107 -0.28 -14.74 -3.37
C GLU A 107 0.33 -15.75 -2.40
N THR A 108 0.31 -17.01 -2.80
CA THR A 108 0.90 -18.14 -2.08
C THR A 108 2.42 -18.17 -2.26
N PRO A 109 3.17 -18.94 -1.44
CA PRO A 109 4.63 -18.95 -1.50
C PRO A 109 5.21 -19.47 -2.82
N ASP A 110 4.44 -20.24 -3.59
CA ASP A 110 4.77 -20.69 -4.95
C ASP A 110 4.48 -19.64 -6.04
N GLY A 111 3.90 -18.50 -5.67
CA GLY A 111 3.65 -17.37 -6.55
C GLY A 111 2.28 -17.37 -7.24
N GLU A 112 1.40 -18.33 -6.94
CA GLU A 112 0.03 -18.33 -7.47
C GLU A 112 -0.80 -17.19 -6.84
N VAL A 113 -1.57 -16.47 -7.66
CA VAL A 113 -2.44 -15.37 -7.21
C VAL A 113 -3.90 -15.77 -7.29
N ILE A 114 -4.56 -15.89 -6.14
CA ILE A 114 -5.95 -16.33 -6.01
C ILE A 114 -6.81 -15.16 -5.52
N LYS A 115 -7.92 -14.88 -6.20
CA LYS A 115 -8.89 -13.90 -5.71
C LYS A 115 -9.70 -14.50 -4.57
N LYS A 116 -9.71 -13.84 -3.42
CA LYS A 116 -10.58 -14.24 -2.31
C LYS A 116 -12.01 -13.82 -2.64
N GLU A 117 -12.92 -14.77 -2.70
CA GLU A 117 -14.36 -14.48 -2.77
C GLU A 117 -14.78 -13.75 -1.49
N GLN A 118 -15.58 -12.70 -1.65
CA GLN A 118 -16.21 -12.05 -0.50
C GLN A 118 -17.31 -13.00 0.01
N PRO A 119 -17.40 -13.25 1.33
CA PRO A 119 -18.53 -13.99 1.88
C PRO A 119 -19.86 -13.30 1.63
#